data_AF-A0A672N4Z8-F1
#
_entry.id   AF-A0A672N4Z8-F1
#
_cell.length_a   1.000
_cell.length_b   1.000
_cell.length_c   1.000
_cell.angle_alpha   90.00
_cell.angle_beta   90.00
_cell.angle_gamma   90.00
#
_symmetry.space_group_name_H-M   'P 1'
#
loop_
_entity.id
_entity.type
_entity.pdbx_description
1 polymer ?
#
loop_
_entity_poly.entity_id
_entity_poly.type
_entity_poly.pdbx_seq_one_letter_code
_entity_poly.pdbx_strand_id
1 'polypeptide(L)'
;VSESTNKCLLKSVSAPKNPIGASLVIILNIYSEDGQLRLEYTAQLLLGFLAQLTDLMSCPLLSVFEEAFAAAGWDFHSDRLWDLYAEWEKEQGNLKFTTDVYDRVLRVPTQLYNTHYEKYSMLMNHISDICAEEEERPPGEEESFLQLKMQELLLVNREEVYQQNEAEVRKRWNFEDAIKRPYFHVKPLDRAQLKAWQSYLDWEISEAETAAPLEGYEGSKQECVAGHKRVLILFERCLIACALYEEFWNKYVHYLAPHGLEEVRNVYRRACEIHLPYKHSIHLQWASFEEKHGIISEAQHILESLEMTVPGLAAVRLRRVGLERRAGRLDVAEALLKETVEQSKDSPPLHAFYSIKLARFLHKLCKNPARARTVLQEAIELSPDNGRLYQNLLELEMSGDLQTNGGGILQCVAKALAAPLSPKTKILFSQRGLQFAEDFGSTVQSVLSMYEEHQKLLKEHDAKRQAENSDNDDPEKMSKMDDASALTAPQTAPPTMPHVPMTTPPPSMMGGDMSGSYGSYGSWYQQQQYGGYGSYQNPWNQYNQYYPTS
;
A
#
# COMPACT_ATOMS: atom_id res chain seq x y z
N VAL A 1 -37.71 43.83 -19.63
CA VAL A 1 -37.58 42.45 -20.15
C VAL A 1 -36.13 42.24 -20.49
N SER A 2 -35.32 41.47 -19.77
CA SER A 2 -35.41 40.91 -18.40
C SER A 2 -33.95 40.65 -17.95
N GLU A 3 -33.72 40.45 -16.65
CA GLU A 3 -32.45 39.93 -16.07
C GLU A 3 -31.18 40.76 -16.31
N SER A 4 -31.01 41.81 -15.49
CA SER A 4 -29.69 42.40 -15.22
C SER A 4 -29.55 42.85 -13.75
N THR A 5 -29.94 41.96 -12.83
CA THR A 5 -29.93 42.25 -11.38
C THR A 5 -29.27 41.12 -10.59
N ASN A 6 -27.93 41.07 -10.59
CA ASN A 6 -27.11 40.46 -9.52
C ASN A 6 -25.62 40.83 -9.64
N LYS A 7 -25.33 42.13 -9.46
CA LYS A 7 -23.97 42.64 -9.17
C LYS A 7 -23.99 43.47 -7.89
N CYS A 8 -24.25 42.83 -6.75
CA CYS A 8 -23.89 43.40 -5.44
C CYS A 8 -23.84 42.31 -4.35
N LEU A 9 -22.77 42.32 -3.54
CA LEU A 9 -22.49 41.55 -2.31
C LEU A 9 -21.23 40.64 -2.31
N LEU A 10 -20.17 41.08 -2.98
CA LEU A 10 -18.80 40.76 -2.55
C LEU A 10 -18.30 41.83 -1.56
N LYS A 11 -18.49 41.62 -0.25
CA LYS A 11 -17.62 42.13 0.83
C LYS A 11 -17.99 41.60 2.22
N SER A 12 -16.93 41.27 2.98
CA SER A 12 -16.87 41.08 4.43
C SER A 12 -17.86 40.12 5.10
N VAL A 13 -17.43 38.87 5.26
CA VAL A 13 -17.58 38.16 6.54
C VAL A 13 -16.18 37.96 7.12
N SER A 14 -15.99 38.34 8.38
CA SER A 14 -14.70 38.28 9.08
C SER A 14 -14.30 36.84 9.42
N ALA A 15 -13.01 36.52 9.27
CA ALA A 15 -12.48 35.20 9.59
C ALA A 15 -12.76 34.81 11.07
N PRO A 16 -13.26 33.58 11.34
CA PRO A 16 -13.43 33.09 12.70
C PRO A 16 -12.06 32.76 13.31
N LYS A 17 -11.72 33.43 14.41
CA LYS A 17 -10.54 33.10 15.23
C LYS A 17 -10.82 31.86 16.09
N ASN A 18 -10.80 30.66 15.51
CA ASN A 18 -10.83 29.42 16.29
C ASN A 18 -10.15 28.23 15.56
N PRO A 19 -9.08 27.62 16.09
CA PRO A 19 -8.31 26.59 15.36
C PRO A 19 -9.04 25.28 15.07
N ILE A 20 -10.22 25.06 15.68
CA ILE A 20 -11.00 23.83 15.54
C ILE A 20 -11.84 23.84 14.25
N GLY A 21 -12.17 25.01 13.71
CA GLY A 21 -12.98 25.14 12.49
C GLY A 21 -12.27 24.75 11.19
N ALA A 22 -10.94 24.78 11.15
CA ALA A 22 -10.17 24.44 9.94
C ALA A 22 -10.15 22.93 9.64
N SER A 23 -10.29 22.08 10.67
CA SER A 23 -10.17 20.62 10.52
C SER A 23 -11.45 19.94 10.02
N LEU A 24 -12.62 20.58 10.11
CA LEU A 24 -13.86 20.06 9.50
C LEU A 24 -13.96 20.37 8.00
N VAL A 25 -13.30 21.43 7.52
CA VAL A 25 -13.38 21.86 6.11
C VAL A 25 -12.70 20.89 5.14
N ILE A 26 -11.81 20.01 5.64
CA ILE A 26 -11.17 18.95 4.85
C ILE A 26 -12.09 17.71 4.71
N ILE A 27 -13.15 17.59 5.52
CA ILE A 27 -14.10 16.46 5.49
C ILE A 27 -15.44 16.85 4.83
N LEU A 28 -15.72 18.15 4.66
CA LEU A 28 -17.04 18.67 4.25
C LEU A 28 -17.08 19.39 2.88
N ASN A 29 -16.02 19.34 2.06
CA ASN A 29 -15.94 20.21 0.88
C ASN A 29 -15.56 19.51 -0.43
N ILE A 30 -16.19 18.36 -0.70
CA ILE A 30 -16.03 17.60 -1.95
C ILE A 30 -17.44 17.24 -2.49
N TYR A 31 -17.79 17.85 -3.62
CA TYR A 31 -19.01 17.75 -4.47
C TYR A 31 -20.26 18.63 -4.20
N SER A 32 -20.20 19.83 -4.76
CA SER A 32 -21.21 20.45 -5.64
C SER A 32 -20.40 21.31 -6.64
N GLU A 33 -20.51 21.24 -7.97
CA GLU A 33 -21.74 21.17 -8.79
C GLU A 33 -21.73 20.11 -9.91
N ASP A 34 -20.59 19.47 -10.23
CA ASP A 34 -20.49 18.47 -11.30
C ASP A 34 -20.59 17.03 -10.77
N GLY A 35 -21.35 16.18 -11.49
CA GLY A 35 -21.80 14.88 -10.97
C GLY A 35 -20.72 13.81 -10.75
N GLN A 36 -21.09 12.80 -9.95
CA GLN A 36 -20.33 11.59 -9.58
C GLN A 36 -19.10 11.76 -8.68
N LEU A 37 -19.34 12.00 -7.38
CA LEU A 37 -18.61 11.37 -6.28
C LEU A 37 -19.32 11.71 -4.96
N ARG A 38 -19.85 10.70 -4.24
CA ARG A 38 -20.35 10.88 -2.87
C ARG A 38 -19.26 10.42 -1.90
N LEU A 39 -18.76 11.32 -1.06
CA LEU A 39 -18.14 10.89 0.21
C LEU A 39 -19.27 10.51 1.15
N GLU A 40 -19.33 9.24 1.54
CA GLU A 40 -20.34 8.78 2.48
C GLU A 40 -20.06 9.38 3.87
N TYR A 41 -20.97 10.25 4.30
CA TYR A 41 -20.86 11.01 5.52
C TYR A 41 -20.93 10.11 6.76
N THR A 42 -20.15 10.41 7.81
CA THR A 42 -20.37 9.77 9.11
C THR A 42 -21.78 10.06 9.62
N ALA A 43 -22.38 9.11 10.34
CA ALA A 43 -23.66 9.32 11.02
C ALA A 43 -23.64 10.63 11.84
N GLN A 44 -22.54 10.92 12.54
CA GLN A 44 -22.38 12.15 13.33
C GLN A 44 -22.45 13.46 12.50
N LEU A 45 -21.92 13.47 11.27
CA LEU A 45 -22.00 14.63 10.39
C LEU A 45 -23.39 14.78 9.76
N LEU A 46 -24.03 13.66 9.39
CA LEU A 46 -25.42 13.65 8.92
C LEU A 46 -26.38 14.18 9.98
N LEU A 47 -26.20 13.76 11.24
CA LEU A 47 -26.99 14.26 12.37
C LEU A 47 -26.86 15.78 12.55
N GLY A 48 -25.66 16.34 12.39
CA GLY A 48 -25.44 17.79 12.44
C GLY A 48 -26.10 18.55 11.28
N PHE A 49 -26.08 17.97 10.08
CA PHE A 49 -26.71 18.55 8.89
C PHE A 49 -28.24 18.47 8.96
N LEU A 50 -28.80 17.32 9.35
CA LEU A 50 -30.24 17.12 9.56
C LEU A 50 -30.80 18.11 10.58
N ALA A 51 -30.11 18.29 11.72
CA ALA A 51 -30.51 19.24 12.75
C ALA A 51 -30.48 20.72 12.29
N GLN A 52 -29.65 21.07 11.30
CA GLN A 52 -29.69 22.40 10.68
C GLN A 52 -30.79 22.52 9.61
N LEU A 53 -31.12 21.44 8.90
CA LEU A 53 -32.19 21.44 7.89
C LEU A 53 -33.59 21.52 8.50
N THR A 54 -33.82 20.87 9.65
CA THR A 54 -35.09 20.96 10.39
C THR A 54 -35.46 22.39 10.78
N ASP A 55 -34.46 23.25 11.02
CA ASP A 55 -34.64 24.67 11.36
C ASP A 55 -34.84 25.58 10.13
N LEU A 56 -34.49 25.14 8.90
CA LEU A 56 -34.22 26.07 7.80
C LEU A 56 -35.17 26.04 6.59
N MET A 57 -35.65 24.90 6.07
CA MET A 57 -36.63 24.97 4.96
C MET A 57 -37.39 23.69 4.56
N SER A 58 -38.46 23.93 3.80
CA SER A 58 -39.43 23.02 3.18
C SER A 58 -38.88 22.11 2.05
N CYS A 59 -37.79 21.38 2.30
CA CYS A 59 -37.44 20.21 1.49
C CYS A 59 -38.30 19.00 1.92
N PRO A 60 -38.50 17.98 1.08
CA PRO A 60 -39.09 16.72 1.51
C PRO A 60 -38.09 15.99 2.43
N LEU A 61 -38.16 16.27 3.74
CA LEU A 61 -37.20 15.80 4.75
C LEU A 61 -37.01 14.26 4.72
N LEU A 62 -38.07 13.54 4.36
CA LEU A 62 -38.10 12.12 4.04
C LEU A 62 -36.97 11.68 3.08
N SER A 63 -36.70 12.41 2.00
CA SER A 63 -35.64 12.03 1.06
C SER A 63 -34.25 12.16 1.69
N VAL A 64 -34.05 13.14 2.58
CA VAL A 64 -32.77 13.34 3.28
C VAL A 64 -32.55 12.22 4.30
N PHE A 65 -33.61 11.79 5.00
CA PHE A 65 -33.54 10.61 5.88
C PHE A 65 -33.20 9.34 5.10
N GLU A 66 -33.90 9.04 4.00
CA GLU A 66 -33.61 7.83 3.21
C GLU A 66 -32.20 7.85 2.58
N GLU A 67 -31.67 9.01 2.16
CA GLU A 67 -30.27 9.13 1.75
C GLU A 67 -29.29 8.91 2.92
N ALA A 68 -29.61 9.42 4.11
CA ALA A 68 -28.81 9.17 5.32
C ALA A 68 -28.80 7.69 5.73
N PHE A 69 -29.93 6.97 5.63
CA PHE A 69 -29.98 5.52 5.86
C PHE A 69 -29.29 4.72 4.76
N ALA A 70 -29.34 5.19 3.50
CA ALA A 70 -28.62 4.57 2.41
C ALA A 70 -27.11 4.56 2.65
N ALA A 71 -26.54 5.66 3.16
CA ALA A 71 -25.11 5.80 3.47
C ALA A 71 -24.73 5.19 4.84
N ALA A 72 -25.34 5.66 5.93
CA ALA A 72 -24.89 5.38 7.30
C ALA A 72 -25.85 4.51 8.13
N GLY A 73 -27.00 4.12 7.58
CA GLY A 73 -28.05 3.39 8.33
C GLY A 73 -27.68 1.99 8.81
N TRP A 74 -26.57 1.41 8.33
CA TRP A 74 -26.03 0.12 8.77
C TRP A 74 -24.76 0.27 9.62
N ASP A 75 -24.37 1.49 10.03
CA ASP A 75 -23.32 1.69 11.03
C ASP A 75 -23.81 1.15 12.38
N PHE A 76 -22.94 0.46 13.11
CA PHE A 76 -23.22 -0.04 14.47
C PHE A 76 -23.61 1.07 15.44
N HIS A 77 -23.18 2.31 15.21
CA HIS A 77 -23.50 3.48 16.03
C HIS A 77 -24.54 4.41 15.35
N SER A 78 -25.39 3.87 14.46
CA SER A 78 -26.43 4.63 13.75
C SER A 78 -27.69 4.91 14.59
N ASP A 79 -27.73 4.49 15.86
CA ASP A 79 -28.91 4.52 16.73
C ASP A 79 -29.61 5.89 16.77
N ARG A 80 -28.84 6.99 16.86
CA ARG A 80 -29.42 8.35 16.90
C ARG A 80 -30.05 8.78 15.57
N LEU A 81 -29.63 8.23 14.44
CA LEU A 81 -30.24 8.49 13.13
C LEU A 81 -31.62 7.82 13.04
N TRP A 82 -31.72 6.58 13.50
CA TRP A 82 -33.00 5.85 13.62
C TRP A 82 -33.96 6.54 14.59
N ASP A 83 -33.47 6.96 15.76
CA ASP A 83 -34.26 7.70 16.75
C ASP A 83 -34.82 9.02 16.19
N LEU A 84 -34.01 9.84 15.51
CA LEU A 84 -34.49 11.11 14.92
C LEU A 84 -35.58 10.89 13.86
N TYR A 85 -35.48 9.84 13.05
CA TYR A 85 -36.47 9.55 12.02
C TYR A 85 -37.80 9.06 12.63
N ALA A 86 -37.73 8.21 13.65
CA ALA A 86 -38.90 7.75 14.40
C ALA A 86 -39.55 8.89 15.22
N GLU A 87 -38.74 9.78 15.81
CA GLU A 87 -39.20 11.02 16.46
C GLU A 87 -39.96 11.90 15.45
N TRP A 88 -39.39 12.15 14.25
CA TRP A 88 -40.00 12.98 13.22
C TRP A 88 -41.32 12.40 12.64
N GLU A 89 -41.37 11.11 12.27
CA GLU A 89 -42.62 10.49 11.78
C GLU A 89 -43.72 10.50 12.85
N LYS A 90 -43.34 10.35 14.13
CA LYS A 90 -44.27 10.46 15.25
C LYS A 90 -44.84 11.88 15.40
N GLU A 91 -44.03 12.91 15.18
CA GLU A 91 -44.51 14.31 15.13
C GLU A 91 -45.44 14.59 13.95
N GLN A 92 -45.30 13.88 12.82
CA GLN A 92 -46.27 13.94 11.72
C GLN A 92 -47.60 13.20 12.01
N GLY A 93 -47.71 12.49 13.14
CA GLY A 93 -48.86 11.65 13.49
C GLY A 93 -48.94 10.32 12.71
N ASN A 94 -47.86 9.96 11.99
CA ASN A 94 -47.82 8.85 11.06
C ASN A 94 -47.44 7.52 11.74
N LEU A 95 -48.26 7.04 12.68
CA LEU A 95 -47.96 5.83 13.48
C LEU A 95 -47.54 4.60 12.67
N LYS A 96 -48.12 4.41 11.47
CA LYS A 96 -47.71 3.36 10.53
C LYS A 96 -46.26 3.50 10.09
N PHE A 97 -45.86 4.68 9.62
CA PHE A 97 -44.48 4.92 9.20
C PHE A 97 -43.51 4.86 10.39
N THR A 98 -43.89 5.34 11.58
CA THR A 98 -43.11 5.13 12.80
C THR A 98 -42.88 3.64 13.08
N THR A 99 -43.92 2.81 12.90
CA THR A 99 -43.81 1.34 13.04
C THR A 99 -42.89 0.75 11.96
N ASP A 100 -43.02 1.16 10.70
CA ASP A 100 -42.16 0.72 9.59
C ASP A 100 -40.68 1.11 9.80
N VAL A 101 -40.39 2.25 10.45
CA VAL A 101 -39.02 2.66 10.84
C VAL A 101 -38.44 1.73 11.90
N TYR A 102 -39.22 1.40 12.95
CA TYR A 102 -38.78 0.43 13.94
C TYR A 102 -38.62 -0.98 13.36
N ASP A 103 -39.49 -1.40 12.44
CA ASP A 103 -39.42 -2.69 11.74
C ASP A 103 -38.13 -2.85 10.90
N ARG A 104 -37.58 -1.72 10.42
CA ARG A 104 -36.30 -1.65 9.72
C ARG A 104 -35.11 -1.72 10.68
N VAL A 105 -35.06 -0.89 11.74
CA VAL A 105 -33.90 -0.88 12.66
C VAL A 105 -33.76 -2.20 13.43
N LEU A 106 -34.86 -2.91 13.70
CA LEU A 106 -34.79 -4.25 14.34
C LEU A 106 -34.02 -5.30 13.53
N ARG A 107 -33.73 -5.04 12.26
CA ARG A 107 -32.93 -5.91 11.37
C ARG A 107 -31.49 -5.42 11.19
N VAL A 108 -31.12 -4.32 11.84
CA VAL A 108 -29.80 -3.70 11.78
C VAL A 108 -29.10 -3.89 13.14
N PRO A 109 -27.89 -4.45 13.17
CA PRO A 109 -27.16 -4.62 14.43
C PRO A 109 -26.54 -3.30 14.86
N THR A 110 -27.27 -2.56 15.69
CA THR A 110 -26.81 -1.30 16.32
C THR A 110 -26.43 -1.50 17.79
N GLN A 111 -25.77 -0.51 18.39
CA GLN A 111 -25.30 -0.56 19.77
C GLN A 111 -26.45 -0.63 20.79
N LEU A 112 -27.57 0.05 20.50
CA LEU A 112 -28.75 0.18 21.35
C LEU A 112 -29.97 -0.58 20.78
N TYR A 113 -29.74 -1.66 20.04
CA TYR A 113 -30.77 -2.53 19.45
C TYR A 113 -31.88 -2.92 20.46
N ASN A 114 -31.54 -3.17 21.73
CA ASN A 114 -32.50 -3.47 22.80
C ASN A 114 -33.40 -2.26 23.10
N THR A 115 -32.85 -1.05 23.13
CA THR A 115 -33.61 0.19 23.35
C THR A 115 -34.57 0.45 22.19
N HIS A 116 -34.18 0.15 20.95
CA HIS A 116 -35.09 0.23 19.81
C HIS A 116 -36.22 -0.81 19.91
N TYR A 117 -35.95 -2.02 20.41
CA TYR A 117 -36.98 -3.04 20.64
C TYR A 117 -37.94 -2.69 21.78
N GLU A 118 -37.43 -2.14 22.89
CA GLU A 118 -38.26 -1.60 23.98
C GLU A 118 -39.19 -0.49 23.47
N LYS A 119 -38.68 0.45 22.66
CA LYS A 119 -39.49 1.50 22.02
C LYS A 119 -40.56 0.95 21.07
N TYR A 120 -40.20 -0.07 20.25
CA TYR A 120 -41.15 -0.77 19.38
C TYR A 120 -42.26 -1.46 20.17
N SER A 121 -41.91 -2.20 21.23
CA SER A 121 -42.87 -2.88 22.11
C SER A 121 -43.84 -1.88 22.77
N MET A 122 -43.32 -0.75 23.30
CA MET A 122 -44.16 0.33 23.83
C MET A 122 -45.11 0.93 22.78
N LEU A 123 -44.65 1.12 21.54
CA LEU A 123 -45.48 1.61 20.43
C LEU A 123 -46.59 0.60 20.07
N MET A 124 -46.26 -0.68 19.97
CA MET A 124 -47.23 -1.74 19.65
C MET A 124 -48.29 -1.92 20.74
N ASN A 125 -47.91 -1.79 22.02
CA ASN A 125 -48.86 -1.78 23.13
C ASN A 125 -49.79 -0.56 23.05
N HIS A 126 -49.25 0.64 22.81
CA HIS A 126 -50.07 1.85 22.66
C HIS A 126 -51.04 1.77 21.46
N ILE A 127 -50.62 1.16 20.34
CA ILE A 127 -51.52 0.89 19.21
C ILE A 127 -52.60 -0.13 19.60
N SER A 128 -52.27 -1.15 20.40
CA SER A 128 -53.24 -2.10 20.94
C SER A 128 -54.29 -1.42 21.82
N ASP A 129 -53.87 -0.49 22.69
CA ASP A 129 -54.78 0.26 23.57
C ASP A 129 -55.75 1.12 22.74
N ILE A 130 -55.25 1.83 21.71
CA ILE A 130 -56.09 2.63 20.80
C ILE A 130 -57.10 1.75 20.06
N CYS A 131 -56.70 0.59 19.54
CA CYS A 131 -57.61 -0.32 18.86
C CYS A 131 -58.68 -0.90 19.80
N ALA A 132 -58.32 -1.19 21.07
CA ALA A 132 -59.27 -1.66 22.07
C ALA A 132 -60.29 -0.58 22.48
N GLU A 133 -59.89 0.70 22.55
CA GLU A 133 -60.80 1.82 22.83
C GLU A 133 -61.79 2.10 21.69
N GLU A 134 -61.42 1.84 20.42
CA GLU A 134 -62.36 1.98 19.29
C GLU A 134 -63.43 0.86 19.23
N GLU A 135 -63.15 -0.30 19.83
CA GLU A 135 -63.99 -1.51 19.80
C GLU A 135 -65.15 -1.55 20.83
N GLU A 136 -65.32 -0.58 21.73
CA GLU A 136 -66.50 -0.49 22.62
C GLU A 136 -67.83 -0.17 21.89
N ARG A 137 -67.88 -0.30 20.56
CA ARG A 137 -69.09 -0.17 19.71
C ARG A 137 -69.55 -1.55 19.19
N PRO A 138 -70.86 -1.73 18.92
CA PRO A 138 -71.53 -3.04 18.97
C PRO A 138 -71.06 -4.09 17.93
N PRO A 139 -71.30 -5.40 18.19
CA PRO A 139 -70.24 -6.40 18.14
C PRO A 139 -70.06 -7.18 16.83
N GLY A 140 -68.82 -7.61 16.61
CA GLY A 140 -68.40 -8.67 15.68
C GLY A 140 -67.29 -9.53 16.31
N GLU A 141 -67.66 -10.42 17.23
CA GLU A 141 -66.71 -11.12 18.14
C GLU A 141 -65.63 -11.97 17.43
N GLU A 142 -65.83 -12.37 16.17
CA GLU A 142 -64.84 -13.15 15.41
C GLU A 142 -63.73 -12.28 14.79
N GLU A 143 -63.99 -11.02 14.40
CA GLU A 143 -62.97 -10.15 13.82
C GLU A 143 -61.96 -9.67 14.89
N SER A 144 -62.46 -9.21 16.05
CA SER A 144 -61.64 -8.77 17.20
C SER A 144 -60.64 -9.84 17.64
N PHE A 145 -61.09 -11.10 17.81
CA PHE A 145 -60.22 -12.20 18.21
C PHE A 145 -59.15 -12.54 17.16
N LEU A 146 -59.47 -12.40 15.87
CA LEU A 146 -58.52 -12.56 14.77
C LEU A 146 -57.51 -11.40 14.73
N GLN A 147 -57.93 -10.16 15.00
CA GLN A 147 -57.07 -8.98 15.04
C GLN A 147 -56.08 -9.06 16.20
N LEU A 148 -56.54 -9.38 17.41
CA LEU A 148 -55.70 -9.59 18.59
C LEU A 148 -54.69 -10.73 18.36
N LYS A 149 -55.12 -11.86 17.80
CA LYS A 149 -54.20 -12.95 17.41
C LYS A 149 -53.19 -12.55 16.35
N MET A 150 -53.60 -11.74 15.38
CA MET A 150 -52.70 -11.28 14.32
C MET A 150 -51.66 -10.29 14.87
N GLN A 151 -52.03 -9.47 15.86
CA GLN A 151 -51.12 -8.56 16.56
C GLN A 151 -50.16 -9.32 17.51
N GLU A 152 -50.65 -10.34 18.23
CA GLU A 152 -49.83 -11.27 19.01
C GLU A 152 -48.83 -12.02 18.12
N LEU A 153 -49.28 -12.53 16.96
CA LEU A 153 -48.42 -13.20 15.98
C LEU A 153 -47.35 -12.25 15.40
N LEU A 154 -47.70 -10.98 15.16
CA LEU A 154 -46.74 -9.95 14.73
C LEU A 154 -45.67 -9.67 15.80
N LEU A 155 -46.07 -9.55 17.07
CA LEU A 155 -45.14 -9.41 18.20
C LEU A 155 -44.20 -10.61 18.32
N VAL A 156 -44.72 -11.84 18.25
CA VAL A 156 -43.89 -13.07 18.28
C VAL A 156 -42.92 -13.13 17.11
N ASN A 157 -43.33 -12.73 15.90
CA ASN A 157 -42.46 -12.64 14.73
C ASN A 157 -41.35 -11.59 14.92
N ARG A 158 -41.63 -10.46 15.60
CA ARG A 158 -40.61 -9.43 15.89
C ARG A 158 -39.68 -9.78 17.04
N GLU A 159 -40.12 -10.57 18.01
CA GLU A 159 -39.25 -11.20 19.00
C GLU A 159 -38.20 -12.12 18.32
N GLU A 160 -38.60 -12.91 17.31
CA GLU A 160 -37.65 -13.73 16.55
C GLU A 160 -36.61 -12.87 15.79
N VAL A 161 -37.06 -11.83 15.08
CA VAL A 161 -36.16 -10.88 14.39
C VAL A 161 -35.22 -10.18 15.38
N TYR A 162 -35.72 -9.79 16.55
CA TYR A 162 -34.91 -9.20 17.62
C TYR A 162 -33.83 -10.17 18.12
N GLN A 163 -34.17 -11.43 18.37
CA GLN A 163 -33.20 -12.45 18.82
C GLN A 163 -32.14 -12.76 17.75
N GLN A 164 -32.53 -12.78 16.47
CA GLN A 164 -31.59 -12.91 15.35
C GLN A 164 -30.63 -11.71 15.30
N ASN A 165 -31.13 -10.48 15.47
CA ASN A 165 -30.31 -9.27 15.50
C ASN A 165 -29.38 -9.22 16.73
N GLU A 166 -29.86 -9.63 17.91
CA GLU A 166 -29.05 -9.76 19.12
C GLU A 166 -27.85 -10.70 18.90
N ALA A 167 -28.05 -11.83 18.19
CA ALA A 167 -26.97 -12.73 17.82
C ALA A 167 -25.94 -12.05 16.89
N GLU A 168 -26.39 -11.28 15.90
CA GLU A 168 -25.51 -10.53 14.99
C GLU A 168 -24.76 -9.37 15.67
N VAL A 169 -25.36 -8.70 16.66
CA VAL A 169 -24.71 -7.72 17.53
C VAL A 169 -23.64 -8.41 18.39
N ARG A 170 -23.99 -9.54 19.02
CA ARG A 170 -23.09 -10.30 19.91
C ARG A 170 -21.82 -10.76 19.20
N LYS A 171 -21.89 -11.15 17.92
CA LYS A 171 -20.72 -11.46 17.08
C LYS A 171 -19.74 -10.27 16.97
N ARG A 172 -20.27 -9.05 16.87
CA ARG A 172 -19.50 -7.81 16.56
C ARG A 172 -19.05 -7.02 17.77
N TRP A 173 -19.73 -7.19 18.90
CA TRP A 173 -19.53 -6.43 20.13
C TRP A 173 -18.05 -6.29 20.54
N ASN A 174 -17.28 -7.38 20.49
CA ASN A 174 -15.87 -7.38 20.89
C ASN A 174 -14.97 -6.59 19.92
N PHE A 175 -15.32 -6.50 18.64
CA PHE A 175 -14.59 -5.71 17.65
C PHE A 175 -14.92 -4.22 17.77
N GLU A 176 -16.20 -3.88 17.94
CA GLU A 176 -16.64 -2.50 18.16
C GLU A 176 -16.10 -1.94 19.48
N ASP A 177 -16.12 -2.71 20.59
CA ASP A 177 -15.47 -2.26 21.83
C ASP A 177 -13.96 -2.10 21.67
N ALA A 178 -13.28 -2.97 20.92
CA ALA A 178 -11.84 -2.84 20.71
C ALA A 178 -11.44 -1.53 20.00
N ILE A 179 -12.34 -0.89 19.25
CA ILE A 179 -12.13 0.40 18.58
C ILE A 179 -12.40 1.54 19.58
N LYS A 180 -11.33 2.14 20.10
CA LYS A 180 -11.41 3.26 21.05
C LYS A 180 -11.31 4.64 20.38
N ARG A 181 -11.00 4.70 19.08
CA ARG A 181 -10.96 5.96 18.29
C ARG A 181 -11.59 5.78 16.90
N PRO A 182 -12.93 5.88 16.77
CA PRO A 182 -13.64 5.72 15.49
C PRO A 182 -13.61 6.96 14.58
N TYR A 183 -12.94 8.04 14.99
CA TYR A 183 -12.88 9.31 14.27
C TYR A 183 -11.44 9.67 13.83
N PHE A 184 -11.34 10.50 12.79
CA PHE A 184 -10.05 10.97 12.28
C PHE A 184 -9.27 11.78 13.33
N HIS A 185 -7.97 11.49 13.48
CA HIS A 185 -7.05 12.36 14.20
C HIS A 185 -5.63 12.22 13.63
N VAL A 186 -4.95 13.35 13.39
CA VAL A 186 -3.55 13.45 12.94
C VAL A 186 -2.53 12.68 13.82
N LYS A 187 -2.82 12.41 15.10
CA LYS A 187 -1.95 11.58 15.94
C LYS A 187 -2.06 10.12 15.48
N PRO A 188 -0.95 9.41 15.23
CA PRO A 188 -1.00 7.99 14.88
C PRO A 188 -1.87 7.18 15.84
N LEU A 189 -2.64 6.24 15.30
CA LEU A 189 -3.17 5.09 16.03
C LEU A 189 -2.00 4.22 16.53
N ASP A 190 -2.17 3.61 17.68
CA ASP A 190 -1.26 2.57 18.16
C ASP A 190 -1.47 1.24 17.40
N ARG A 191 -0.53 0.31 17.59
CA ARG A 191 -0.56 -1.01 16.93
C ARG A 191 -1.76 -1.88 17.34
N ALA A 192 -2.35 -1.67 18.52
CA ALA A 192 -3.51 -2.44 18.97
C ALA A 192 -4.78 -1.97 18.26
N GLN A 193 -4.97 -0.65 18.10
CA GLN A 193 -6.08 -0.08 17.31
C GLN A 193 -5.99 -0.46 15.83
N LEU A 194 -4.79 -0.38 15.23
CA LEU A 194 -4.58 -0.83 13.84
C LEU A 194 -4.90 -2.32 13.67
N LYS A 195 -4.49 -3.16 14.64
CA LYS A 195 -4.82 -4.59 14.63
C LYS A 195 -6.32 -4.84 14.82
N ALA A 196 -7.00 -4.07 15.68
CA ALA A 196 -8.44 -4.20 15.90
C ALA A 196 -9.23 -3.96 14.60
N TRP A 197 -8.97 -2.84 13.91
CA TRP A 197 -9.55 -2.55 12.60
C TRP A 197 -9.26 -3.63 11.56
N GLN A 198 -8.00 -4.06 11.45
CA GLN A 198 -7.60 -5.11 10.53
C GLN A 198 -8.36 -6.42 10.80
N SER A 199 -8.41 -6.87 12.05
CA SER A 199 -9.09 -8.11 12.46
C SER A 199 -10.60 -8.05 12.26
N TYR A 200 -11.22 -6.88 12.46
CA TYR A 200 -12.65 -6.71 12.21
C TYR A 200 -12.97 -6.75 10.71
N LEU A 201 -12.19 -6.05 9.88
CA LEU A 201 -12.34 -6.11 8.42
C LEU A 201 -12.12 -7.52 7.87
N ASP A 202 -11.06 -8.23 8.33
CA ASP A 202 -10.82 -9.62 7.96
C ASP A 202 -12.02 -10.53 8.33
N TRP A 203 -12.62 -10.31 9.50
CA TRP A 203 -13.76 -11.10 9.95
C TRP A 203 -15.07 -10.77 9.20
N GLU A 204 -15.43 -9.50 9.02
CA GLU A 204 -16.67 -9.12 8.31
C GLU A 204 -16.62 -9.54 6.83
N ILE A 205 -15.44 -9.49 6.19
CA ILE A 205 -15.22 -10.07 4.86
C ILE A 205 -15.54 -11.58 4.88
N SER A 206 -14.98 -12.32 5.84
CA SER A 206 -15.21 -13.77 5.93
C SER A 206 -16.65 -14.15 6.26
N GLU A 207 -17.38 -13.36 7.05
CA GLU A 207 -18.82 -13.56 7.28
C GLU A 207 -19.66 -13.25 6.05
N ALA A 208 -19.30 -12.23 5.26
CA ALA A 208 -19.97 -11.92 4.00
C ALA A 208 -19.74 -13.01 2.94
N GLU A 209 -18.57 -13.67 2.96
CA GLU A 209 -18.27 -14.83 2.12
C GLU A 209 -19.00 -16.11 2.57
N THR A 210 -19.13 -16.37 3.88
CA THR A 210 -19.86 -17.56 4.39
C THR A 210 -21.38 -17.41 4.31
N ALA A 211 -21.90 -16.18 4.35
CA ALA A 211 -23.29 -15.86 4.04
C ALA A 211 -23.60 -15.89 2.53
N ALA A 212 -22.60 -16.10 1.66
CA ALA A 212 -22.84 -16.25 0.23
C ALA A 212 -23.61 -17.58 -0.05
N PRO A 213 -24.70 -17.55 -0.83
CA PRO A 213 -25.48 -18.75 -1.13
C PRO A 213 -24.65 -19.79 -1.89
N LEU A 214 -24.74 -21.05 -1.46
CA LEU A 214 -24.22 -22.18 -2.24
C LEU A 214 -24.91 -22.22 -3.62
N GLU A 215 -24.11 -22.45 -4.68
CA GLU A 215 -24.59 -22.47 -6.06
C GLU A 215 -25.78 -23.46 -6.23
N GLY A 216 -26.97 -22.94 -6.55
CA GLY A 216 -28.13 -23.77 -6.89
C GLY A 216 -29.52 -23.25 -6.51
N TYR A 217 -29.65 -22.16 -5.73
CA TYR A 217 -30.96 -21.62 -5.33
C TYR A 217 -31.17 -20.16 -5.76
N GLU A 218 -32.13 -19.91 -6.66
CA GLU A 218 -32.32 -18.60 -7.32
C GLU A 218 -32.92 -17.49 -6.44
N GLY A 219 -33.38 -17.81 -5.22
CA GLY A 219 -34.00 -16.84 -4.29
C GLY A 219 -33.02 -15.90 -3.56
N SER A 220 -31.73 -15.93 -3.90
CA SER A 220 -30.65 -15.70 -2.93
C SER A 220 -29.78 -14.45 -3.18
N LYS A 221 -30.10 -13.67 -4.22
CA LYS A 221 -29.39 -12.40 -4.54
C LYS A 221 -29.58 -11.28 -3.50
N GLN A 222 -30.54 -11.40 -2.59
CA GLN A 222 -30.83 -10.35 -1.61
C GLN A 222 -29.81 -10.36 -0.44
N GLU A 223 -29.40 -11.53 0.03
CA GLU A 223 -28.51 -11.68 1.20
C GLU A 223 -27.05 -11.36 0.88
N CYS A 224 -26.56 -11.76 -0.30
CA CYS A 224 -25.18 -11.43 -0.70
C CYS A 224 -24.97 -9.91 -0.87
N VAL A 225 -26.01 -9.17 -1.27
CA VAL A 225 -25.99 -7.69 -1.32
C VAL A 225 -25.95 -7.08 0.09
N ALA A 226 -26.65 -7.69 1.07
CA ALA A 226 -26.59 -7.23 2.46
C ALA A 226 -25.20 -7.45 3.07
N GLY A 227 -24.60 -8.62 2.88
CA GLY A 227 -23.23 -8.92 3.32
C GLY A 227 -22.19 -7.97 2.72
N HIS A 228 -22.20 -7.80 1.39
CA HIS A 228 -21.30 -6.88 0.70
C HIS A 228 -21.46 -5.43 1.20
N LYS A 229 -22.69 -4.92 1.33
CA LYS A 229 -22.95 -3.56 1.81
C LYS A 229 -22.38 -3.31 3.22
N ARG A 230 -22.47 -4.29 4.13
CA ARG A 230 -21.89 -4.18 5.48
C ARG A 230 -20.37 -4.04 5.43
N VAL A 231 -19.70 -4.83 4.59
CA VAL A 231 -18.25 -4.75 4.41
C VAL A 231 -17.83 -3.39 3.85
N LEU A 232 -18.54 -2.84 2.86
CA LEU A 232 -18.30 -1.49 2.33
C LEU A 232 -18.38 -0.44 3.44
N ILE A 233 -19.48 -0.43 4.20
CA ILE A 233 -19.69 0.53 5.29
C ILE A 233 -18.61 0.38 6.38
N LEU A 234 -18.17 -0.84 6.70
CA LEU A 234 -17.06 -1.04 7.63
C LEU A 234 -15.71 -0.54 7.08
N PHE A 235 -15.45 -0.68 5.77
CA PHE A 235 -14.28 -0.07 5.13
C PHE A 235 -14.32 1.45 5.19
N GLU A 236 -15.45 2.08 4.86
CA GLU A 236 -15.59 3.54 4.93
C GLU A 236 -15.40 4.06 6.37
N ARG A 237 -16.03 3.41 7.37
CA ARG A 237 -15.81 3.67 8.81
C ARG A 237 -14.35 3.54 9.20
N CYS A 238 -13.67 2.48 8.74
CA CYS A 238 -12.25 2.28 9.00
C CYS A 238 -11.40 3.41 8.40
N LEU A 239 -11.64 3.78 7.15
CA LEU A 239 -10.88 4.81 6.45
C LEU A 239 -11.04 6.21 7.04
N ILE A 240 -12.13 6.50 7.76
CA ILE A 240 -12.25 7.73 8.55
C ILE A 240 -11.19 7.78 9.67
N ALA A 241 -11.04 6.71 10.46
CA ALA A 241 -10.04 6.64 11.52
C ALA A 241 -8.60 6.41 10.98
N CYS A 242 -8.49 5.69 9.87
CA CYS A 242 -7.25 5.16 9.30
C CYS A 242 -6.82 5.84 7.99
N ALA A 243 -7.35 7.03 7.64
CA ALA A 243 -7.09 7.70 6.36
C ALA A 243 -5.61 7.83 5.96
N LEU A 244 -4.69 7.94 6.93
CA LEU A 244 -3.24 8.12 6.69
C LEU A 244 -2.45 6.79 6.54
N TYR A 245 -3.13 5.65 6.56
CA TYR A 245 -2.56 4.30 6.59
C TYR A 245 -2.81 3.58 5.27
N GLU A 246 -1.76 3.51 4.44
CA GLU A 246 -1.80 2.95 3.08
C GLU A 246 -2.29 1.50 3.05
N GLU A 247 -2.03 0.73 4.11
CA GLU A 247 -2.43 -0.67 4.25
C GLU A 247 -3.96 -0.89 4.15
N PHE A 248 -4.79 0.01 4.68
CA PHE A 248 -6.25 -0.13 4.63
C PHE A 248 -6.82 0.24 3.26
N TRP A 249 -6.28 1.29 2.62
CA TRP A 249 -6.62 1.63 1.23
C TRP A 249 -6.26 0.49 0.27
N ASN A 250 -5.05 -0.08 0.42
CA ASN A 250 -4.64 -1.24 -0.34
C ASN A 250 -5.58 -2.43 -0.08
N LYS A 251 -5.95 -2.72 1.17
CA LYS A 251 -6.90 -3.80 1.52
C LYS A 251 -8.28 -3.58 0.87
N TYR A 252 -8.79 -2.36 0.86
CA TYR A 252 -10.08 -2.02 0.25
C TYR A 252 -10.05 -2.17 -1.27
N VAL A 253 -8.97 -1.73 -1.94
CA VAL A 253 -8.75 -1.98 -3.37
C VAL A 253 -8.73 -3.47 -3.70
N HIS A 254 -8.08 -4.30 -2.88
CA HIS A 254 -8.05 -5.75 -3.08
C HIS A 254 -9.44 -6.38 -2.89
N TYR A 255 -10.22 -5.91 -1.91
CA TYR A 255 -11.59 -6.34 -1.72
C TYR A 255 -12.49 -5.98 -2.91
N LEU A 256 -12.40 -4.74 -3.42
CA LEU A 256 -13.25 -4.26 -4.52
C LEU A 256 -12.86 -4.80 -5.91
N ALA A 257 -11.65 -5.32 -6.09
CA ALA A 257 -11.14 -5.77 -7.39
C ALA A 257 -12.03 -6.79 -8.16
N PRO A 258 -12.77 -7.71 -7.51
CA PRO A 258 -13.75 -8.59 -8.18
C PRO A 258 -15.12 -7.93 -8.40
N HIS A 259 -15.45 -6.86 -7.67
CA HIS A 259 -16.78 -6.25 -7.68
C HIS A 259 -16.94 -5.19 -8.79
N GLY A 260 -15.89 -4.43 -9.10
CA GLY A 260 -15.91 -3.50 -10.23
C GLY A 260 -14.68 -2.60 -10.35
N LEU A 261 -14.44 -2.06 -11.55
CA LEU A 261 -13.26 -1.26 -11.87
C LEU A 261 -13.40 0.21 -11.46
N GLU A 262 -14.62 0.75 -11.44
CA GLU A 262 -14.85 2.16 -11.16
C GLU A 262 -14.82 2.44 -9.65
N GLU A 263 -15.27 1.47 -8.87
CA GLU A 263 -15.20 1.38 -7.42
C GLU A 263 -13.72 1.40 -6.97
N VAL A 264 -12.88 0.55 -7.56
CA VAL A 264 -11.42 0.57 -7.32
C VAL A 264 -10.80 1.90 -7.72
N ARG A 265 -11.19 2.49 -8.86
CA ARG A 265 -10.69 3.81 -9.32
C ARG A 265 -11.12 4.94 -8.39
N ASN A 266 -12.32 4.88 -7.82
CA ASN A 266 -12.81 5.83 -6.83
C ASN A 266 -11.96 5.77 -5.55
N VAL A 267 -11.71 4.57 -5.02
CA VAL A 267 -10.84 4.37 -3.86
C VAL A 267 -9.42 4.86 -4.13
N TYR A 268 -8.85 4.58 -5.31
CA TYR A 268 -7.52 5.11 -5.67
C TYR A 268 -7.47 6.64 -5.77
N ARG A 269 -8.46 7.29 -6.40
CA ARG A 269 -8.57 8.77 -6.44
C ARG A 269 -8.61 9.35 -5.03
N ARG A 270 -9.53 8.86 -4.19
CA ARG A 270 -9.65 9.31 -2.78
C ARG A 270 -8.35 9.12 -2.00
N ALA A 271 -7.71 7.96 -2.13
CA ALA A 271 -6.43 7.69 -1.48
C ALA A 271 -5.33 8.64 -1.96
N CYS A 272 -5.15 8.79 -3.27
CA CYS A 272 -4.00 9.45 -3.87
C CYS A 272 -4.14 10.99 -3.92
N GLU A 273 -5.34 11.51 -4.21
CA GLU A 273 -5.59 12.94 -4.43
C GLU A 273 -5.91 13.69 -3.14
N ILE A 274 -6.52 13.01 -2.15
CA ILE A 274 -6.98 13.64 -0.90
C ILE A 274 -6.09 13.27 0.28
N HIS A 275 -5.97 11.98 0.60
CA HIS A 275 -5.45 11.55 1.91
C HIS A 275 -3.95 11.25 1.94
N LEU A 276 -3.40 10.71 0.84
CA LEU A 276 -2.03 10.22 0.74
C LEU A 276 -1.23 10.82 -0.45
N PRO A 277 -1.28 12.14 -0.74
CA PRO A 277 -0.64 12.73 -1.93
C PRO A 277 0.89 12.52 -2.00
N TYR A 278 1.56 12.40 -0.86
CA TYR A 278 3.01 12.19 -0.80
C TYR A 278 3.43 10.71 -0.72
N LYS A 279 2.49 9.74 -0.69
CA LYS A 279 2.80 8.30 -0.59
C LYS A 279 2.94 7.68 -1.98
N HIS A 280 4.15 7.76 -2.53
CA HIS A 280 4.45 7.23 -3.87
C HIS A 280 4.03 5.78 -4.12
N SER A 281 3.98 4.91 -3.11
CA SER A 281 3.66 3.48 -3.27
C SER A 281 2.25 3.26 -3.84
N ILE A 282 1.21 3.84 -3.24
CA ILE A 282 -0.17 3.67 -3.71
C ILE A 282 -0.43 4.36 -5.04
N HIS A 283 0.20 5.50 -5.32
CA HIS A 283 0.15 6.15 -6.64
C HIS A 283 0.79 5.30 -7.74
N LEU A 284 1.92 4.63 -7.46
CA LEU A 284 2.54 3.68 -8.39
C LEU A 284 1.68 2.43 -8.61
N GLN A 285 0.89 2.01 -7.61
CA GLN A 285 -0.11 0.95 -7.76
C GLN A 285 -1.28 1.41 -8.65
N TRP A 286 -1.82 2.61 -8.41
CA TRP A 286 -2.90 3.20 -9.20
C TRP A 286 -2.52 3.36 -10.68
N ALA A 287 -1.35 3.94 -10.98
CA ALA A 287 -0.87 4.05 -12.36
C ALA A 287 -0.69 2.67 -13.03
N SER A 288 -0.31 1.64 -12.27
CA SER A 288 -0.21 0.27 -12.78
C SER A 288 -1.60 -0.37 -12.98
N PHE A 289 -2.59 -0.01 -12.18
CA PHE A 289 -3.98 -0.41 -12.34
C PHE A 289 -4.59 0.21 -13.60
N GLU A 290 -4.43 1.51 -13.85
CA GLU A 290 -4.97 2.14 -15.06
C GLU A 290 -4.28 1.61 -16.33
N GLU A 291 -2.96 1.43 -16.29
CA GLU A 291 -2.21 0.78 -17.39
C GLU A 291 -2.70 -0.64 -17.67
N LYS A 292 -2.92 -1.46 -16.64
CA LYS A 292 -3.43 -2.84 -16.76
C LYS A 292 -4.81 -2.90 -17.46
N HIS A 293 -5.65 -1.89 -17.24
CA HIS A 293 -6.98 -1.79 -17.85
C HIS A 293 -7.01 -0.94 -19.13
N GLY A 294 -5.83 -0.59 -19.68
CA GLY A 294 -5.68 0.09 -20.97
C GLY A 294 -5.83 1.61 -20.95
N ILE A 295 -6.03 2.23 -19.79
CA ILE A 295 -6.18 3.69 -19.63
C ILE A 295 -4.78 4.32 -19.47
N ILE A 296 -4.01 4.27 -20.57
CA ILE A 296 -2.61 4.73 -20.59
C ILE A 296 -2.51 6.23 -20.26
N SER A 297 -3.45 7.06 -20.73
CA SER A 297 -3.44 8.52 -20.49
C SER A 297 -3.52 8.87 -19.00
N GLU A 298 -4.33 8.14 -18.24
CA GLU A 298 -4.45 8.37 -16.80
C GLU A 298 -3.20 7.87 -16.06
N ALA A 299 -2.67 6.70 -16.45
CA ALA A 299 -1.40 6.22 -15.93
C ALA A 299 -0.24 7.21 -16.16
N GLN A 300 -0.25 7.97 -17.27
CA GLN A 300 0.72 9.06 -17.49
C GLN A 300 0.48 10.21 -16.52
N HIS A 301 -0.76 10.72 -16.45
CA HIS A 301 -1.16 11.84 -15.61
C HIS A 301 -0.85 11.61 -14.13
N ILE A 302 -1.18 10.44 -13.59
CA ILE A 302 -0.88 10.04 -12.21
C ILE A 302 0.62 10.12 -11.94
N LEU A 303 1.45 9.55 -12.83
CA LEU A 303 2.91 9.52 -12.64
C LEU A 303 3.56 10.89 -12.82
N GLU A 304 2.98 11.75 -13.65
CA GLU A 304 3.40 13.15 -13.84
C GLU A 304 3.09 14.00 -12.60
N SER A 305 1.85 13.92 -12.10
CA SER A 305 1.42 14.56 -10.86
C SER A 305 2.25 14.09 -9.65
N LEU A 306 2.51 12.78 -9.56
CA LEU A 306 3.36 12.21 -8.51
C LEU A 306 4.81 12.69 -8.61
N GLU A 307 5.39 12.81 -9.81
CA GLU A 307 6.76 13.30 -9.96
C GLU A 307 6.88 14.79 -9.59
N MET A 308 5.85 15.60 -9.87
CA MET A 308 5.80 16.99 -9.42
C MET A 308 5.63 17.10 -7.90
N THR A 309 4.91 16.17 -7.28
CA THR A 309 4.64 16.16 -5.82
C THR A 309 5.81 15.57 -5.02
N VAL A 310 6.56 14.62 -5.59
CA VAL A 310 7.70 13.94 -4.96
C VAL A 310 8.92 13.94 -5.91
N PRO A 311 9.53 15.12 -6.17
CA PRO A 311 10.61 15.26 -7.12
C PRO A 311 11.89 14.50 -6.69
N GLY A 312 12.68 14.05 -7.67
CA GLY A 312 13.95 13.34 -7.44
C GLY A 312 13.82 11.85 -7.12
N LEU A 313 12.60 11.31 -7.01
CA LEU A 313 12.38 9.88 -6.78
C LEU A 313 12.48 9.07 -8.08
N ALA A 314 13.64 8.47 -8.35
CA ALA A 314 13.93 7.73 -9.58
C ALA A 314 12.98 6.55 -9.84
N ALA A 315 12.34 5.99 -8.80
CA ALA A 315 11.32 4.96 -8.97
C ALA A 315 10.12 5.47 -9.80
N VAL A 316 9.73 6.75 -9.64
CA VAL A 316 8.64 7.38 -10.38
C VAL A 316 9.07 7.66 -11.82
N ARG A 317 10.21 8.32 -12.03
CA ARG A 317 10.75 8.58 -13.38
C ARG A 317 10.97 7.30 -14.18
N LEU A 318 11.52 6.24 -13.57
CA LEU A 318 11.68 4.94 -14.23
C LEU A 318 10.35 4.23 -14.48
N ARG A 319 9.29 4.49 -13.69
CA ARG A 319 7.93 4.02 -13.99
C ARG A 319 7.37 4.75 -15.21
N ARG A 320 7.52 6.08 -15.32
CA ARG A 320 7.13 6.87 -16.51
C ARG A 320 7.83 6.36 -17.77
N VAL A 321 9.16 6.30 -17.76
CA VAL A 321 9.96 5.73 -18.88
C VAL A 321 9.52 4.29 -19.21
N GLY A 322 9.17 3.50 -18.20
CA GLY A 322 8.67 2.14 -18.37
C GLY A 322 7.30 2.05 -19.04
N LEU A 323 6.38 2.96 -18.70
CA LEU A 323 5.05 3.13 -19.28
C LEU A 323 5.16 3.56 -20.75
N GLU A 324 5.91 4.64 -21.02
CA GLU A 324 6.13 5.15 -22.39
C GLU A 324 6.71 4.08 -23.32
N ARG A 325 7.68 3.30 -22.83
CA ARG A 325 8.24 2.16 -23.55
C ARG A 325 7.19 1.08 -23.85
N ARG A 326 6.29 0.76 -22.91
CA ARG A 326 5.23 -0.25 -23.12
C ARG A 326 4.12 0.25 -24.04
N ALA A 327 3.85 1.56 -24.03
CA ALA A 327 2.99 2.24 -24.99
C ALA A 327 3.62 2.40 -26.40
N GLY A 328 4.87 1.98 -26.60
CA GLY A 328 5.58 2.08 -27.89
C GLY A 328 6.20 3.44 -28.20
N ARG A 329 6.02 4.45 -27.33
CA ARG A 329 6.56 5.81 -27.46
C ARG A 329 8.02 5.87 -27.00
N LEU A 330 8.88 5.18 -27.76
CA LEU A 330 10.32 5.06 -27.46
C LEU A 330 11.06 6.39 -27.52
N ASP A 331 10.59 7.33 -28.34
CA ASP A 331 11.04 8.71 -28.44
C ASP A 331 10.80 9.49 -27.15
N VAL A 332 9.59 9.41 -26.59
CA VAL A 332 9.24 10.04 -25.30
C VAL A 332 10.04 9.39 -24.16
N ALA A 333 10.14 8.06 -24.14
CA ALA A 333 10.95 7.33 -23.16
C ALA A 333 12.44 7.70 -23.23
N GLU A 334 13.00 7.92 -24.42
CA GLU A 334 14.38 8.38 -24.61
C GLU A 334 14.55 9.83 -24.12
N ALA A 335 13.60 10.72 -24.43
CA ALA A 335 13.62 12.11 -24.02
C ALA A 335 13.58 12.25 -22.48
N LEU A 336 12.68 11.52 -21.81
CA LEU A 336 12.59 11.49 -20.35
C LEU A 336 13.88 11.01 -19.68
N LEU A 337 14.58 10.03 -20.27
CA LEU A 337 15.87 9.56 -19.76
C LEU A 337 16.97 10.60 -19.98
N LYS A 338 17.06 11.19 -21.18
CA LYS A 338 18.03 12.27 -21.49
C LYS A 338 17.88 13.46 -20.56
N GLU A 339 16.65 13.92 -20.34
CA GLU A 339 16.33 15.00 -19.41
C GLU A 339 16.88 14.71 -18.01
N THR A 340 16.69 13.48 -17.50
CA THR A 340 17.20 13.10 -16.17
C THR A 340 18.70 12.89 -16.10
N VAL A 341 19.37 12.52 -17.19
CA VAL A 341 20.83 12.52 -17.26
C VAL A 341 21.32 13.97 -17.14
N GLU A 342 20.77 14.90 -17.91
CA GLU A 342 21.13 16.32 -17.85
C GLU A 342 20.91 16.93 -16.45
N GLN A 343 19.73 16.71 -15.87
CA GLN A 343 19.36 17.21 -14.54
C GLN A 343 20.15 16.60 -13.37
N SER A 344 20.83 15.46 -13.58
CA SER A 344 21.56 14.77 -12.51
C SER A 344 23.07 14.99 -12.51
N LYS A 345 23.60 15.82 -13.41
CA LYS A 345 25.05 16.14 -13.51
C LYS A 345 25.69 16.58 -12.19
N ASP A 346 24.96 17.34 -11.37
CA ASP A 346 25.42 17.81 -10.05
C ASP A 346 25.50 16.69 -8.99
N SER A 347 25.02 15.48 -9.31
CA SER A 347 25.07 14.29 -8.45
C SER A 347 25.71 13.11 -9.19
N PRO A 348 27.05 12.97 -9.15
CA PRO A 348 27.78 11.94 -9.89
C PRO A 348 27.24 10.50 -9.76
N PRO A 349 26.81 10.01 -8.57
CA PRO A 349 26.21 8.67 -8.45
C PRO A 349 24.88 8.53 -9.20
N LEU A 350 24.08 9.59 -9.26
CA LEU A 350 22.78 9.62 -9.93
C LEU A 350 22.93 9.82 -11.44
N HIS A 351 23.85 10.69 -11.86
CA HIS A 351 24.27 10.86 -13.25
C HIS A 351 24.72 9.54 -13.87
N ALA A 352 25.63 8.83 -13.20
CA ALA A 352 26.11 7.54 -13.65
C ALA A 352 24.98 6.48 -13.70
N PHE A 353 24.06 6.49 -12.74
CA PHE A 353 22.89 5.61 -12.73
C PHE A 353 21.98 5.84 -13.93
N TYR A 354 21.55 7.08 -14.20
CA TYR A 354 20.69 7.38 -15.34
C TYR A 354 21.40 7.20 -16.69
N SER A 355 22.69 7.53 -16.77
CA SER A 355 23.50 7.30 -17.98
C SER A 355 23.55 5.82 -18.36
N ILE A 356 23.71 4.92 -17.37
CA ILE A 356 23.62 3.46 -17.59
C ILE A 356 22.23 3.04 -18.09
N LYS A 357 21.15 3.63 -17.54
CA LYS A 357 19.77 3.34 -17.99
C LYS A 357 19.56 3.80 -19.44
N LEU A 358 19.99 5.01 -19.78
CA LEU A 358 19.91 5.57 -21.14
C LEU A 358 20.74 4.76 -22.13
N ALA A 359 22.00 4.42 -21.82
CA ALA A 359 22.84 3.61 -22.70
C ALA A 359 22.24 2.22 -22.96
N ARG A 360 21.71 1.55 -21.92
CA ARG A 360 21.01 0.26 -22.05
C ARG A 360 19.75 0.37 -22.91
N PHE A 361 18.97 1.45 -22.76
CA PHE A 361 17.78 1.74 -23.57
C PHE A 361 18.16 1.91 -25.05
N LEU A 362 19.12 2.80 -25.34
CA LEU A 362 19.63 3.09 -26.70
C LEU A 362 20.17 1.85 -27.41
N HIS A 363 20.93 1.02 -26.69
CA HIS A 363 21.49 -0.22 -27.24
C HIS A 363 20.42 -1.30 -27.46
N LYS A 364 19.71 -1.71 -26.40
CA LYS A 364 18.86 -2.90 -26.45
C LYS A 364 17.53 -2.64 -27.18
N LEU A 365 16.99 -1.43 -27.12
CA LEU A 365 15.67 -1.08 -27.69
C LEU A 365 15.82 -0.25 -28.97
N CYS A 366 16.55 0.88 -28.94
CA CYS A 366 16.75 1.71 -30.14
C CYS A 366 17.79 1.13 -31.13
N LYS A 367 18.40 -0.02 -30.81
CA LYS A 367 19.42 -0.72 -31.63
C LYS A 367 20.60 0.16 -32.06
N ASN A 368 20.95 1.16 -31.26
CA ASN A 368 22.00 2.11 -31.57
C ASN A 368 23.17 2.02 -30.57
N PRO A 369 24.12 1.08 -30.78
CA PRO A 369 25.26 0.91 -29.89
C PRO A 369 26.24 2.09 -29.95
N ALA A 370 26.30 2.83 -31.06
CA ALA A 370 27.15 4.01 -31.19
C ALA A 370 26.74 5.11 -30.20
N ARG A 371 25.45 5.45 -30.17
CA ARG A 371 24.91 6.43 -29.21
C ARG A 371 25.02 5.95 -27.76
N ALA A 372 24.81 4.66 -27.51
CA ALA A 372 24.98 4.07 -26.18
C ALA A 372 26.44 4.18 -25.67
N ARG A 373 27.42 3.98 -26.56
CA ARG A 373 28.85 4.15 -26.28
C ARG A 373 29.18 5.59 -25.91
N THR A 374 28.69 6.56 -26.69
CA THR A 374 28.88 7.99 -26.42
C THR A 374 28.39 8.37 -25.01
N VAL A 375 27.16 8.01 -24.66
CA VAL A 375 26.58 8.29 -23.32
C VAL A 375 27.41 7.68 -22.19
N LEU A 376 27.96 6.47 -22.37
CA LEU A 376 28.83 5.85 -21.36
C LEU A 376 30.21 6.52 -21.27
N GLN A 377 30.76 7.01 -22.39
CA GLN A 377 32.03 7.72 -22.41
C GLN A 377 31.91 9.10 -21.74
N GLU A 378 30.89 9.89 -22.08
CA GLU A 378 30.58 11.17 -21.43
C GLU A 378 30.36 11.01 -19.91
N ALA A 379 29.66 9.95 -19.49
CA ALA A 379 29.47 9.66 -18.08
C ALA A 379 30.76 9.23 -17.37
N ILE A 380 31.70 8.56 -18.06
CA ILE A 380 33.01 8.19 -17.51
C ILE A 380 33.89 9.43 -17.31
N GLU A 381 33.82 10.42 -18.20
CA GLU A 381 34.56 11.69 -18.05
C GLU A 381 34.11 12.45 -16.78
N LEU A 382 32.82 12.38 -16.44
CA LEU A 382 32.26 12.97 -15.21
C LEU A 382 32.41 12.09 -13.95
N SER A 383 32.71 10.80 -14.07
CA SER A 383 32.78 9.86 -12.95
C SER A 383 33.78 8.71 -13.20
N PRO A 384 35.10 9.02 -13.31
CA PRO A 384 36.13 8.05 -13.71
C PRO A 384 36.43 7.00 -12.63
N ASP A 385 35.98 7.19 -11.40
CA ASP A 385 36.05 6.25 -10.28
C ASP A 385 34.89 5.22 -10.28
N ASN A 386 33.83 5.47 -11.07
CA ASN A 386 32.63 4.64 -11.06
C ASN A 386 32.76 3.41 -11.96
N GLY A 387 33.27 2.32 -11.37
CA GLY A 387 33.46 1.04 -12.06
C GLY A 387 32.22 0.45 -12.75
N ARG A 388 31.00 0.84 -12.38
CA ARG A 388 29.77 0.37 -13.05
C ARG A 388 29.64 0.91 -14.48
N LEU A 389 30.17 2.10 -14.75
CA LEU A 389 30.16 2.68 -16.10
C LEU A 389 31.03 1.86 -17.06
N TYR A 390 32.27 1.59 -16.64
CA TYR A 390 33.20 0.73 -17.36
C TYR A 390 32.65 -0.69 -17.56
N GLN A 391 31.91 -1.25 -16.59
CA GLN A 391 31.29 -2.58 -16.71
C GLN A 391 30.22 -2.59 -17.81
N ASN A 392 29.40 -1.53 -17.88
CA ASN A 392 28.38 -1.40 -18.92
C ASN A 392 28.97 -1.09 -20.29
N LEU A 393 30.10 -0.37 -20.36
CA LEU A 393 30.83 -0.16 -21.60
C LEU A 393 31.43 -1.47 -22.12
N LEU A 394 32.05 -2.27 -21.24
CA LEU A 394 32.56 -3.59 -21.60
C LEU A 394 31.43 -4.54 -22.07
N GLU A 395 30.31 -4.57 -21.35
CA GLU A 395 29.10 -5.32 -21.75
C GLU A 395 28.58 -4.88 -23.13
N LEU A 396 28.64 -3.58 -23.43
CA LEU A 396 28.25 -3.03 -24.73
C LEU A 396 29.18 -3.53 -25.84
N GLU A 397 30.52 -3.40 -25.69
CA GLU A 397 31.48 -3.83 -26.71
C GLU A 397 31.42 -5.35 -26.95
N MET A 398 31.37 -6.15 -25.89
CA MET A 398 31.25 -7.62 -25.94
C MET A 398 29.94 -8.11 -26.58
N SER A 399 28.91 -7.26 -26.65
CA SER A 399 27.63 -7.61 -27.28
C SER A 399 27.54 -7.28 -28.77
N GLY A 400 28.59 -6.70 -29.35
CA GLY A 400 28.73 -6.52 -30.80
C GLY A 400 29.43 -7.70 -31.47
N ASP A 401 29.80 -7.55 -32.74
CA ASP A 401 30.65 -8.52 -33.43
C ASP A 401 32.07 -8.49 -32.84
N LEU A 402 32.48 -9.60 -32.24
CA LEU A 402 33.78 -9.74 -31.58
C LEU A 402 34.95 -9.65 -32.58
N GLN A 403 34.73 -10.01 -33.85
CA GLN A 403 35.75 -9.92 -34.90
C GLN A 403 36.07 -8.46 -35.24
N THR A 404 35.08 -7.56 -35.21
CA THR A 404 35.29 -6.12 -35.44
C THR A 404 35.59 -5.34 -34.16
N ASN A 405 35.02 -5.75 -33.03
CA ASN A 405 35.09 -5.00 -31.77
C ASN A 405 36.21 -5.44 -30.81
N GLY A 406 36.98 -6.49 -31.13
CA GLY A 406 38.03 -7.00 -30.23
C GLY A 406 39.02 -5.93 -29.75
N GLY A 407 39.41 -4.99 -30.62
CA GLY A 407 40.23 -3.84 -30.24
C GLY A 407 39.54 -2.87 -29.27
N GLY A 408 38.22 -2.69 -29.39
CA GLY A 408 37.41 -1.88 -28.48
C GLY A 408 37.26 -2.51 -27.09
N ILE A 409 37.12 -3.84 -27.03
CA ILE A 409 37.08 -4.61 -25.77
C ILE A 409 38.39 -4.42 -25.00
N LEU A 410 39.54 -4.66 -25.65
CA LEU A 410 40.86 -4.47 -25.05
C LEU A 410 41.11 -3.00 -24.65
N GLN A 411 40.68 -2.03 -25.47
CA GLN A 411 40.76 -0.61 -25.11
C GLN A 411 39.90 -0.27 -23.87
N CYS A 412 38.71 -0.87 -23.73
CA CYS A 412 37.86 -0.68 -22.55
C CYS A 412 38.51 -1.24 -21.28
N VAL A 413 39.12 -2.43 -21.36
CA VAL A 413 39.88 -3.02 -20.25
C VAL A 413 41.07 -2.14 -19.87
N ALA A 414 41.89 -1.74 -20.84
CA ALA A 414 43.04 -0.85 -20.59
C ALA A 414 42.63 0.48 -19.94
N LYS A 415 41.53 1.11 -20.41
CA LYS A 415 40.96 2.32 -19.79
C LYS A 415 40.52 2.08 -18.35
N ALA A 416 39.89 0.94 -18.04
CA ALA A 416 39.45 0.60 -16.68
C ALA A 416 40.63 0.30 -15.74
N LEU A 417 41.72 -0.30 -16.23
CA LEU A 417 42.94 -0.54 -15.45
C LEU A 417 43.70 0.77 -15.15
N ALA A 418 43.70 1.72 -16.08
CA ALA A 418 44.29 3.05 -15.87
C ALA A 418 43.46 3.97 -14.94
N ALA A 419 42.14 3.81 -14.93
CA ALA A 419 41.21 4.62 -14.14
C ALA A 419 41.39 4.50 -12.61
N PRO A 420 40.91 5.46 -11.79
CA PRO A 420 40.98 5.42 -10.32
C PRO A 420 39.99 4.43 -9.67
N LEU A 421 39.86 3.23 -10.23
CA LEU A 421 38.97 2.17 -9.73
C LEU A 421 39.60 1.40 -8.55
N SER A 422 38.76 0.83 -7.69
CA SER A 422 39.23 0.00 -6.57
C SER A 422 40.00 -1.24 -7.05
N PRO A 423 40.99 -1.76 -6.28
CA PRO A 423 41.81 -2.90 -6.69
C PRO A 423 41.01 -4.12 -7.12
N LYS A 424 39.95 -4.48 -6.36
CA LYS A 424 39.02 -5.57 -6.71
C LYS A 424 38.34 -5.36 -8.08
N THR A 425 38.00 -4.12 -8.41
CA THR A 425 37.40 -3.77 -9.70
C THR A 425 38.44 -3.89 -10.82
N LYS A 426 39.67 -3.44 -10.61
CA LYS A 426 40.76 -3.59 -11.59
C LYS A 426 41.09 -5.07 -11.86
N ILE A 427 41.17 -5.89 -10.82
CA ILE A 427 41.36 -7.35 -10.95
C ILE A 427 40.24 -7.97 -11.80
N LEU A 428 38.97 -7.59 -11.57
CA LEU A 428 37.85 -8.05 -12.38
C LEU A 428 37.97 -7.65 -13.87
N PHE A 429 38.38 -6.42 -14.17
CA PHE A 429 38.62 -6.01 -15.57
C PHE A 429 39.79 -6.73 -16.22
N SER A 430 40.89 -6.91 -15.49
CA SER A 430 42.05 -7.67 -15.94
C SER A 430 41.69 -9.14 -16.23
N GLN A 431 40.92 -9.78 -15.35
CA GLN A 431 40.41 -11.15 -15.54
C GLN A 431 39.51 -11.25 -16.78
N ARG A 432 38.61 -10.27 -17.00
CA ARG A 432 37.74 -10.23 -18.20
C ARG A 432 38.52 -9.98 -19.48
N GLY A 433 39.57 -9.17 -19.43
CA GLY A 433 40.50 -8.99 -20.55
C GLY A 433 41.22 -10.28 -20.90
N LEU A 434 41.81 -10.95 -19.88
CA LEU A 434 42.49 -12.24 -20.05
C LEU A 434 41.57 -13.27 -20.68
N GLN A 435 40.37 -13.49 -20.13
CA GLN A 435 39.38 -14.40 -20.68
C GLN A 435 39.06 -14.09 -22.16
N PHE A 436 38.86 -12.81 -22.51
CA PHE A 436 38.61 -12.43 -23.90
C PHE A 436 39.79 -12.77 -24.84
N ALA A 437 41.04 -12.61 -24.40
CA ALA A 437 42.20 -12.98 -25.21
C ALA A 437 42.45 -14.49 -25.26
N GLU A 438 42.09 -15.25 -24.23
CA GLU A 438 42.13 -16.72 -24.24
C GLU A 438 41.11 -17.28 -25.23
N ASP A 439 39.88 -16.76 -25.22
CA ASP A 439 38.77 -17.22 -26.07
C ASP A 439 38.86 -16.71 -27.53
N PHE A 440 39.34 -15.48 -27.75
CA PHE A 440 39.25 -14.77 -29.04
C PHE A 440 40.55 -14.08 -29.50
N GLY A 441 41.66 -14.24 -28.77
CA GLY A 441 42.92 -13.58 -29.07
C GLY A 441 43.61 -14.11 -30.33
N SER A 442 44.27 -13.22 -31.07
CA SER A 442 44.98 -13.57 -32.31
C SER A 442 46.38 -14.15 -32.09
N THR A 443 46.98 -13.99 -30.90
CA THR A 443 48.33 -14.51 -30.59
C THR A 443 48.46 -14.94 -29.13
N VAL A 444 49.16 -16.06 -28.90
CA VAL A 444 49.49 -16.56 -27.55
C VAL A 444 50.34 -15.55 -26.77
N GLN A 445 51.20 -14.77 -27.45
CA GLN A 445 52.02 -13.74 -26.80
C GLN A 445 51.18 -12.66 -26.12
N SER A 446 50.02 -12.30 -26.70
CA SER A 446 49.07 -11.35 -26.08
C SER A 446 48.43 -11.93 -24.82
N VAL A 447 48.11 -13.22 -24.83
CA VAL A 447 47.54 -13.93 -23.66
C VAL A 447 48.54 -13.96 -22.51
N LEU A 448 49.79 -14.36 -22.78
CA LEU A 448 50.86 -14.41 -21.78
C LEU A 448 51.12 -13.03 -21.16
N SER A 449 51.19 -11.97 -21.97
CA SER A 449 51.39 -10.60 -21.48
C SER A 449 50.29 -10.16 -20.51
N MET A 450 49.02 -10.42 -20.83
CA MET A 450 47.91 -10.04 -19.94
C MET A 450 47.79 -10.96 -18.72
N TYR A 451 48.22 -12.22 -18.82
CA TYR A 451 48.35 -13.11 -17.66
C TYR A 451 49.41 -12.60 -16.68
N GLU A 452 50.58 -12.17 -17.17
CA GLU A 452 51.63 -11.57 -16.33
C GLU A 452 51.15 -10.29 -15.62
N GLU A 453 50.45 -9.40 -16.34
CA GLU A 453 49.82 -8.21 -15.76
C GLU A 453 48.75 -8.56 -14.71
N HIS A 454 47.92 -9.59 -14.97
CA HIS A 454 46.92 -10.06 -14.01
C HIS A 454 47.55 -10.60 -12.72
N GLN A 455 48.59 -11.44 -12.86
CA GLN A 455 49.34 -11.99 -11.73
C GLN A 455 50.04 -10.90 -10.90
N LYS A 456 50.51 -9.83 -11.55
CA LYS A 456 51.04 -8.66 -10.84
C LYS A 456 49.97 -7.95 -10.02
N LEU A 457 48.78 -7.71 -10.58
CA LEU A 457 47.66 -7.07 -9.87
C LEU A 457 47.18 -7.87 -8.65
N LEU A 458 47.15 -9.21 -8.75
CA LEU A 458 46.84 -10.09 -7.60
C LEU A 458 47.87 -9.93 -6.48
N LYS A 459 49.17 -10.05 -6.80
CA LYS A 459 50.26 -9.91 -5.83
C LYS A 459 50.28 -8.53 -5.15
N GLU A 460 50.03 -7.46 -5.91
CA GLU A 460 49.94 -6.10 -5.35
C GLU A 460 48.73 -5.91 -4.41
N HIS A 461 47.61 -6.56 -4.70
CA HIS A 461 46.42 -6.54 -3.83
C HIS A 461 46.67 -7.31 -2.53
N ASP A 462 47.24 -8.51 -2.62
CA ASP A 462 47.44 -9.37 -1.46
C ASP A 462 48.55 -8.84 -0.53
N ALA A 463 49.62 -8.26 -1.09
CA ALA A 463 50.64 -7.56 -0.32
C ALA A 463 50.07 -6.35 0.46
N LYS A 464 49.17 -5.56 -0.15
CA LYS A 464 48.49 -4.44 0.54
C LYS A 464 47.59 -4.94 1.67
N ARG A 465 46.86 -6.02 1.44
CA ARG A 465 46.02 -6.69 2.46
C ARG A 465 46.82 -7.20 3.65
N GLN A 466 48.00 -7.76 3.40
CA GLN A 466 48.90 -8.24 4.45
C GLN A 466 49.47 -7.06 5.26
N ALA A 467 49.87 -5.97 4.60
CA ALA A 467 50.33 -4.75 5.27
C ALA A 467 49.23 -4.10 6.15
N GLU A 468 48.00 -3.96 5.64
CA GLU A 468 46.86 -3.41 6.39
C GLU A 468 46.48 -4.25 7.63
N ASN A 469 46.74 -5.56 7.60
CA ASN A 469 46.51 -6.44 8.76
C ASN A 469 47.63 -6.36 9.80
N SER A 470 48.90 -6.14 9.40
CA SER A 470 50.03 -6.03 10.33
C SER A 470 50.13 -4.67 11.04
N ASP A 471 49.51 -3.62 10.51
CA ASP A 471 49.54 -2.26 11.10
C ASP A 471 48.47 -2.04 12.19
N ASN A 472 47.61 -3.04 12.44
CA ASN A 472 46.56 -3.02 13.48
C ASN A 472 46.97 -3.71 14.79
N ASP A 473 48.11 -4.40 14.83
CA ASP A 473 48.64 -5.07 16.02
C ASP A 473 49.49 -4.12 16.89
N ASP A 474 48.85 -3.11 17.49
CA ASP A 474 49.47 -2.23 18.49
C ASP A 474 49.62 -2.96 19.84
N PRO A 475 50.84 -3.24 20.34
CA PRO A 475 51.07 -4.25 21.39
C PRO A 475 50.69 -3.83 22.82
N GLU A 476 50.18 -2.62 23.07
CA GLU A 476 49.97 -2.11 24.44
C GLU A 476 48.74 -2.68 25.18
N LYS A 477 47.94 -3.56 24.58
CA LYS A 477 46.69 -4.07 25.20
C LYS A 477 46.65 -5.54 25.63
N MET A 478 47.79 -6.24 25.64
CA MET A 478 47.90 -7.61 26.17
C MET A 478 48.94 -7.74 27.31
N SER A 479 48.65 -7.17 28.48
CA SER A 479 49.39 -7.52 29.71
C SER A 479 48.59 -7.35 31.02
N LYS A 480 47.56 -8.19 31.24
CA LYS A 480 47.19 -8.66 32.59
C LYS A 480 46.10 -9.74 32.57
N MET A 481 46.50 -10.98 32.85
CA MET A 481 45.97 -11.88 33.90
C MET A 481 46.16 -13.34 33.50
N ASP A 482 47.36 -13.86 33.79
CA ASP A 482 47.59 -15.28 34.05
C ASP A 482 48.37 -15.37 35.36
N ASP A 483 47.69 -15.76 36.46
CA ASP A 483 48.31 -16.54 37.54
C ASP A 483 47.22 -17.10 38.48
N ALA A 484 47.10 -18.42 38.55
CA ALA A 484 46.60 -19.18 39.73
C ALA A 484 46.61 -20.71 39.50
N SER A 485 47.75 -21.33 39.81
CA SER A 485 47.85 -22.60 40.56
C SER A 485 47.23 -23.90 40.04
N ALA A 486 48.11 -24.89 39.78
CA ALA A 486 47.78 -26.31 39.72
C ALA A 486 48.16 -27.04 41.03
N LEU A 487 47.34 -28.00 41.49
CA LEU A 487 47.71 -29.07 42.45
C LEU A 487 46.84 -30.34 42.24
N THR A 488 47.37 -31.51 42.64
CA THR A 488 46.91 -32.89 42.38
C THR A 488 46.26 -33.54 43.63
N ALA A 489 45.55 -34.69 43.68
CA ALA A 489 44.98 -35.74 42.78
C ALA A 489 44.01 -36.61 43.67
N PRO A 490 43.55 -37.88 43.42
CA PRO A 490 43.63 -38.80 42.26
C PRO A 490 42.32 -39.55 41.84
N GLN A 491 42.41 -40.15 40.64
CA GLN A 491 41.65 -41.25 39.99
C GLN A 491 40.47 -42.00 40.67
N THR A 492 39.40 -42.22 39.89
CA THR A 492 38.76 -43.54 39.61
C THR A 492 38.14 -43.55 38.19
N ALA A 493 38.01 -44.72 37.57
CA ALA A 493 37.44 -45.00 36.23
C ALA A 493 36.36 -46.11 36.38
N PRO A 494 35.46 -46.47 35.41
CA PRO A 494 35.65 -46.53 33.94
C PRO A 494 34.35 -46.17 33.12
N PRO A 495 34.05 -46.71 31.90
CA PRO A 495 34.68 -46.38 30.60
C PRO A 495 33.68 -46.09 29.45
N THR A 496 33.98 -45.15 28.51
CA THR A 496 33.43 -45.22 27.14
C THR A 496 34.22 -44.44 26.07
N MET A 497 34.40 -45.10 24.92
CA MET A 497 34.52 -44.73 23.48
C MET A 497 34.65 -43.25 22.99
N PRO A 498 35.20 -43.02 21.76
CA PRO A 498 35.90 -41.78 21.42
C PRO A 498 35.07 -40.57 20.92
N HIS A 499 35.79 -39.46 20.80
CA HIS A 499 35.36 -38.05 20.83
C HIS A 499 34.93 -37.46 19.47
N VAL A 500 33.88 -36.63 19.44
CA VAL A 500 33.66 -35.56 18.42
C VAL A 500 32.96 -34.35 19.09
N PRO A 501 33.34 -33.08 18.84
CA PRO A 501 32.84 -31.93 19.62
C PRO A 501 31.53 -31.29 19.08
N MET A 502 30.87 -30.51 19.94
CA MET A 502 29.62 -29.77 19.67
C MET A 502 29.82 -28.30 19.25
N THR A 503 28.69 -27.62 19.00
CA THR A 503 28.46 -26.15 18.79
C THR A 503 28.54 -25.67 17.32
N THR A 504 27.67 -24.78 16.82
CA THR A 504 27.08 -23.56 17.42
C THR A 504 25.60 -23.25 17.02
N PRO A 505 24.92 -22.27 17.66
CA PRO A 505 23.47 -21.96 17.52
C PRO A 505 23.14 -20.82 16.53
N PRO A 506 21.83 -20.48 16.29
CA PRO A 506 21.43 -19.39 15.40
C PRO A 506 21.66 -17.98 15.99
N PRO A 507 21.69 -16.91 15.16
CA PRO A 507 22.01 -15.55 15.62
C PRO A 507 20.85 -14.87 16.37
N SER A 508 21.19 -14.08 17.38
CA SER A 508 20.26 -13.25 18.15
C SER A 508 20.02 -11.87 17.53
N MET A 509 18.79 -11.38 17.66
CA MET A 509 18.41 -9.99 17.36
C MET A 509 18.84 -9.07 18.50
N MET A 510 19.43 -7.91 18.18
CA MET A 510 19.55 -6.77 19.10
C MET A 510 19.51 -5.45 18.32
N GLY A 511 18.89 -4.43 18.90
CA GLY A 511 18.69 -3.13 18.27
C GLY A 511 19.90 -2.19 18.38
N GLY A 512 19.87 -1.10 17.61
CA GLY A 512 20.84 -0.01 17.64
C GLY A 512 20.24 1.27 17.09
N ASP A 513 20.65 2.41 17.65
CA ASP A 513 19.92 3.68 17.60
C ASP A 513 20.05 4.53 16.32
N MET A 514 19.17 5.53 16.26
CA MET A 514 19.15 6.63 15.29
C MET A 514 20.47 7.41 15.22
N SER A 515 21.08 7.43 14.03
CA SER A 515 21.78 8.63 13.53
C SER A 515 21.55 8.74 12.02
N GLY A 516 21.21 9.93 11.55
CA GLY A 516 20.83 10.14 10.15
C GLY A 516 22.06 10.38 9.26
N SER A 517 22.11 9.71 8.11
CA SER A 517 22.87 10.21 6.96
C SER A 517 22.29 9.73 5.63
N TYR A 518 22.56 10.48 4.58
CA TYR A 518 22.04 10.33 3.22
C TYR A 518 22.59 9.06 2.53
N GLY A 519 21.74 8.35 1.79
CA GLY A 519 22.19 7.40 0.75
C GLY A 519 21.81 5.93 0.96
N SER A 520 20.60 5.54 0.55
CA SER A 520 20.24 4.13 0.31
C SER A 520 19.37 3.97 -0.93
N TYR A 521 19.99 4.09 -2.11
CA TYR A 521 19.33 3.92 -3.41
C TYR A 521 19.34 2.47 -3.93
N GLY A 522 19.55 1.49 -3.04
CA GLY A 522 19.74 0.07 -3.39
C GLY A 522 18.53 -0.85 -3.19
N SER A 523 17.58 -0.50 -2.33
CA SER A 523 16.58 -1.46 -1.81
C SER A 523 15.35 -1.68 -2.71
N TRP A 524 15.02 -0.73 -3.58
CA TRP A 524 13.69 -0.67 -4.24
C TRP A 524 13.55 -1.50 -5.52
N TYR A 525 14.59 -2.22 -5.96
CA TYR A 525 14.54 -3.10 -7.15
C TYR A 525 14.49 -4.59 -6.81
N GLN A 526 14.14 -4.95 -5.57
CA GLN A 526 13.76 -6.32 -5.23
C GLN A 526 12.30 -6.56 -5.62
N GLN A 527 12.12 -7.36 -6.68
CA GLN A 527 10.83 -7.72 -7.25
C GLN A 527 9.95 -8.44 -6.22
N GLN A 528 8.67 -8.07 -6.10
CA GLN A 528 7.70 -8.83 -5.32
C GLN A 528 7.64 -10.27 -5.84
N GLN A 529 8.01 -11.24 -5.00
CA GLN A 529 7.83 -12.66 -5.30
C GLN A 529 6.58 -13.20 -4.61
N TYR A 530 5.58 -13.56 -5.42
CA TYR A 530 4.68 -14.64 -5.06
C TYR A 530 5.46 -15.96 -5.14
N GLY A 531 5.26 -16.86 -4.18
CA GLY A 531 6.03 -18.10 -4.08
C GLY A 531 5.60 -19.17 -5.07
N GLY A 532 6.54 -20.02 -5.49
CA GLY A 532 6.26 -21.24 -6.28
C GLY A 532 7.43 -21.69 -7.16
N TYR A 533 8.16 -22.72 -6.70
CA TYR A 533 9.02 -23.63 -7.47
C TYR A 533 9.74 -23.11 -8.74
N GLY A 534 11.06 -22.94 -8.68
CA GLY A 534 11.89 -22.80 -9.87
C GLY A 534 13.33 -22.35 -9.61
N SER A 535 14.27 -23.30 -9.53
CA SER A 535 15.70 -22.97 -9.49
C SER A 535 16.16 -22.44 -10.86
N TYR A 536 16.39 -21.13 -10.96
CA TYR A 536 17.12 -20.54 -12.09
C TYR A 536 18.59 -20.35 -11.72
N GLN A 537 19.42 -21.32 -12.11
CA GLN A 537 20.87 -21.19 -12.06
C GLN A 537 21.35 -20.04 -12.95
N ASN A 538 22.24 -19.23 -12.41
CA ASN A 538 22.93 -18.18 -13.16
C ASN A 538 24.07 -18.84 -13.99
N PRO A 539 24.04 -18.85 -15.34
CA PRO A 539 24.89 -19.75 -16.14
C PRO A 539 26.42 -19.53 -16.01
N TRP A 540 26.83 -18.38 -15.49
CA TRP A 540 28.22 -17.92 -15.54
C TRP A 540 29.07 -18.29 -14.31
N ASN A 541 28.51 -19.02 -13.33
CA ASN A 541 29.22 -19.37 -12.09
C ASN A 541 30.00 -20.69 -12.15
N GLN A 542 30.07 -21.35 -13.33
CA GLN A 542 30.58 -22.71 -13.45
C GLN A 542 32.10 -22.81 -13.71
N TYR A 543 32.77 -21.71 -14.07
CA TYR A 543 34.21 -21.69 -14.42
C TYR A 543 35.15 -21.36 -13.26
N ASN A 544 34.65 -21.01 -12.07
CA ASN A 544 35.45 -20.73 -10.87
C ASN A 544 36.11 -21.98 -10.23
N GLN A 545 36.18 -23.10 -10.97
CA GLN A 545 36.74 -24.40 -10.55
C GLN A 545 38.14 -24.68 -11.13
N TYR A 546 38.64 -23.86 -12.07
CA TYR A 546 39.85 -24.18 -12.84
C TYR A 546 41.19 -23.74 -12.22
N TYR A 547 41.18 -23.04 -11.09
CA TYR A 547 42.41 -22.64 -10.38
C TYR A 547 42.36 -23.07 -8.91
N PRO A 548 43.29 -23.93 -8.45
CA PRO A 548 43.46 -24.21 -7.03
C PRO A 548 43.95 -22.96 -6.30
N THR A 549 43.35 -22.65 -5.15
CA THR A 549 43.92 -21.67 -4.21
C THR A 549 45.26 -22.19 -3.69
N SER A 550 46.32 -21.41 -3.91
CA SER A 550 47.64 -21.58 -3.28
C SER A 550 47.82 -20.53 -2.18
#